data_AF-A0A7J8UDG7-F1
#
_entry.id   AF-A0A7J8UDG7-F1
#
_cell.length_a   1.000
_cell.length_b   1.000
_cell.length_c   1.000
_cell.angle_alpha   90.00
_cell.angle_beta   90.00
_cell.angle_gamma   90.00
#
_symmetry.space_group_name_H-M   'P 1'
#
loop_
_entity.id
_entity.type
_entity.pdbx_description
1 polymer ?
#
loop_
_entity_poly.entity_id
_entity_poly.type
_entity_poly.pdbx_seq_one_letter_code
_entity_poly.pdbx_strand_id
1 'polypeptide(L)' 'MSQATSTLTPVMDPYGIPQAVKVLDSMSEEVPEASLLYFFSLRLLLNKDK' A
#
# COMPACT_ATOMS: atom_id res chain seq x y z
N MET A 1 -10.71 35.90 12.78
CA MET A 1 -10.47 34.45 12.92
C MET A 1 -10.64 33.83 11.55
N SER A 2 -9.58 33.35 10.94
CA SER A 2 -9.67 32.65 9.65
C SER A 2 -9.74 31.16 9.94
N GLN A 3 -10.87 30.55 9.61
CA GLN A 3 -11.09 29.11 9.74
C GLN A 3 -10.28 28.43 8.63
N ALA A 4 -9.16 27.81 8.98
CA ALA A 4 -8.40 26.98 8.06
C ALA A 4 -9.16 25.66 7.87
N THR A 5 -9.94 25.58 6.81
CA THR A 5 -10.53 24.32 6.36
C THR A 5 -9.40 23.46 5.84
N SER A 6 -8.86 22.57 6.68
CA SER A 6 -7.96 21.51 6.23
C SER A 6 -8.79 20.59 5.34
N THR A 7 -8.72 20.81 4.02
CA THR A 7 -9.25 19.85 3.06
C THR A 7 -8.46 18.58 3.28
N LEU A 8 -9.10 17.60 3.92
CA LEU A 8 -8.64 16.23 4.03
C LEU A 8 -8.59 15.68 2.60
N THR A 9 -7.53 16.01 1.85
CA THR A 9 -7.21 15.29 0.62
C THR A 9 -7.18 13.83 1.06
N PRO A 10 -7.99 12.93 0.47
CA PRO A 10 -7.79 11.52 0.72
C PRO A 10 -6.32 11.29 0.37
N VAL A 11 -5.55 10.78 1.33
CA VAL A 11 -4.16 10.38 1.08
C VAL A 11 -4.27 9.28 0.04
N MET A 12 -4.25 9.71 -1.22
CA MET A 12 -4.21 8.86 -2.38
C MET A 12 -2.88 8.17 -2.22
N ASP A 13 -2.95 6.87 -1.98
CA ASP A 13 -1.79 6.06 -1.66
C ASP A 13 -0.67 6.34 -2.68
N PRO A 14 0.37 7.11 -2.30
CA PRO A 14 1.26 7.75 -3.26
C PRO A 14 2.16 6.73 -3.96
N TYR A 15 2.19 5.50 -3.44
CA TYR A 15 2.99 4.39 -3.92
C TYR A 15 2.16 3.26 -4.54
N GLY A 16 0.83 3.33 -4.51
CA GLY A 16 -0.04 2.29 -5.07
C GLY A 16 0.10 0.90 -4.41
N ILE A 17 0.52 0.82 -3.14
CA ILE A 17 0.83 -0.41 -2.41
C ILE A 17 -0.33 -1.42 -2.40
N PRO A 18 -1.60 -1.07 -2.07
CA PRO A 18 -2.71 -2.01 -2.16
C PRO A 18 -2.95 -2.53 -3.58
N GLN A 19 -2.67 -1.73 -4.60
CA GLN A 19 -2.79 -2.16 -5.99
C GLN A 19 -1.64 -3.11 -6.36
N ALA A 20 -0.42 -2.83 -5.91
CA ALA A 20 0.73 -3.70 -6.12
C ALA A 20 0.54 -5.06 -5.44
N VAL A 21 0.04 -5.08 -4.19
CA VAL A 21 -0.26 -6.34 -3.48
C VAL A 21 -1.31 -7.16 -4.24
N LYS A 22 -2.38 -6.53 -4.75
CA LYS A 22 -3.38 -7.25 -5.58
C LYS A 22 -2.79 -7.87 -6.84
N VAL A 23 -1.82 -7.20 -7.48
CA VAL A 23 -1.14 -7.76 -8.66
C VAL A 23 -0.29 -8.97 -8.24
N LEU A 24 0.42 -8.88 -7.13
CA LEU A 24 1.19 -10.01 -6.59
C LEU A 24 0.31 -11.20 -6.22
N ASP A 25 -0.86 -10.96 -5.62
CA ASP A 25 -1.85 -12.01 -5.31
C ASP A 25 -2.30 -12.77 -6.57
N SER A 26 -2.35 -12.08 -7.73
CA SER A 26 -2.71 -12.69 -9.01
C SER A 26 -1.57 -13.45 -9.70
N MET A 27 -0.34 -13.33 -9.19
CA MET A 27 0.88 -13.93 -9.76
C MET A 27 1.46 -14.98 -8.81
N SER A 28 0.62 -15.76 -8.12
CA SER A 28 1.07 -16.72 -7.09
C SER A 28 1.98 -17.82 -7.64
N GLU A 29 1.90 -18.11 -8.94
CA GLU A 29 2.78 -19.08 -9.61
C GLU A 29 4.20 -18.53 -9.81
N GLU A 30 4.33 -17.23 -10.10
CA GLU A 30 5.60 -16.55 -10.32
C GLU A 30 6.20 -15.95 -9.05
N VAL A 31 5.34 -15.53 -8.12
CA VAL A 31 5.69 -14.91 -6.83
C VAL A 31 5.05 -15.73 -5.72
N PRO A 32 5.78 -16.73 -5.19
CA PRO A 32 5.30 -17.50 -4.04
C PRO A 32 5.03 -16.58 -2.84
N GLU A 33 4.02 -16.91 -2.04
CA GLU A 33 3.72 -16.15 -0.80
C GLU A 33 4.90 -16.14 0.18
N ALA A 34 5.72 -17.19 0.16
CA ALA A 34 6.95 -17.28 0.97
C ALA A 34 8.10 -16.40 0.43
N SER A 35 7.91 -15.73 -0.72
CA SER A 35 8.94 -14.86 -1.29
C SER A 35 9.16 -13.62 -0.43
N LEU A 36 10.40 -13.13 -0.43
CA LEU A 36 10.74 -11.87 0.22
C LEU A 36 9.96 -10.69 -0.37
N LEU A 37 9.70 -10.72 -1.68
CA LEU A 37 8.91 -9.68 -2.36
C LEU A 37 7.50 -9.58 -1.79
N TYR A 38 6.81 -10.71 -1.65
CA TYR A 38 5.47 -10.75 -1.07
C TYR A 38 5.48 -10.32 0.41
N PHE A 39 6.45 -10.83 1.19
CA PHE A 39 6.64 -10.44 2.59
C PHE A 39 6.85 -8.92 2.76
N PHE A 40 7.76 -8.31 1.99
CA PHE A 40 8.00 -6.87 2.08
C PHE A 40 6.80 -6.04 1.60
N SER A 41 6.08 -6.49 0.58
CA SER A 41 4.88 -5.80 0.09
C SER A 41 3.77 -5.77 1.14
N LEU A 42 3.56 -6.87 1.87
CA LEU A 42 2.64 -6.91 3.01
C LEU A 42 3.10 -6.03 4.17
N ARG A 43 4.40 -6.00 4.46
CA ARG A 43 4.96 -5.09 5.47
C ARG A 43 4.72 -3.63 5.08
N LEU A 44 4.91 -3.25 3.82
CA LEU A 44 4.63 -1.90 3.34
C LEU A 44 3.13 -1.57 3.45
N LEU A 45 2.26 -2.53 3.11
CA LEU A 45 0.81 -2.36 3.22
C LEU A 45 0.35 -2.11 4.68
N LEU A 46 1.00 -2.77 5.64
CA LEU A 46 0.66 -2.68 7.06
C LEU A 46 1.31 -1.47 7.77
N ASN A 47 2.34 -0.85 7.20
CA ASN A 47 3.08 0.28 7.80
C ASN A 47 2.65 1.65 7.24
N LYS A 48 1.35 1.86 6.96
CA LYS A 48 0.84 3.14 6.42
C LYS A 48 0.89 4.32 7.39
N ASP A 49 1.17 4.08 8.66
CA ASP A 49 1.04 5.06 9.75
C ASP A 49 2.38 5.47 10.41
N LYS A 50 3.52 5.24 9.75
CA LYS A 50 4.85 5.57 10.31
C LYS A 50 5.58 6.68 9.56
#